data_AF-W5VJM3-F1
#
_entry.id   AF-W5VJM3-F1
#
_cell.length_a   1.000
_cell.length_b   1.000
_cell.length_c   1.000
_cell.angle_alpha   90.00
_cell.angle_beta   90.00
_cell.angle_gamma   90.00
#
_symmetry.space_group_name_H-M   'P 1'
#
loop_
_entity.id
_entity.type
_entity.pdbx_description
1 polymer ?
#
loop_
_entity_poly.entity_id
_entity_poly.type
_entity_poly.pdbx_seq_one_letter_code
_entity_poly.pdbx_strand_id
1 'polypeptide(L)'
;EKTIQRTILMMGRYTESIEDVPCGNICGLVGVDQFLVKTGTISTHKDAHNMRVMKFSVSPVVRVAVECKNPSELPKLVEGLKRLAKSDPMVQCIIEESGEHIIAGAGELHLEICLKDLEEDHAGIPIKVSEPVVSYRETVSAESEIMCLAKSPNKHNRLFMKAAPLPEGCAEAIDKGDVAPRQEVKERARFLSEKFDFDVTEARKIWCFGPEG
;
A
#
# COMPACT_ATOMS: atom_id res chain seq x y z
N GLU A 1 -1.20 -12.79 21.97
CA GLU A 1 -0.54 -14.09 21.66
C GLU A 1 -1.55 -14.95 20.91
N LYS A 2 -1.15 -15.51 19.76
CA LYS A 2 -2.01 -16.36 18.92
C LYS A 2 -1.33 -17.71 18.76
N THR A 3 -2.11 -18.78 18.79
CA THR A 3 -1.61 -20.16 18.67
C THR A 3 -1.53 -20.57 17.21
N ILE A 4 -0.39 -21.11 16.79
CA ILE A 4 -0.24 -21.79 15.51
C ILE A 4 -0.91 -23.16 15.64
N GLN A 5 -1.79 -23.53 14.70
CA GLN A 5 -2.54 -24.79 14.80
C GLN A 5 -1.70 -25.97 14.34
N ARG A 6 -1.03 -25.86 13.19
CA ARG A 6 -0.18 -26.90 12.61
C ARG A 6 0.97 -26.28 11.81
N THR A 7 2.13 -26.93 11.87
CA THR A 7 3.29 -26.70 11.02
C THR A 7 3.34 -27.77 9.93
N ILE A 8 3.54 -27.34 8.69
CA ILE A 8 3.58 -28.24 7.52
C ILE A 8 4.85 -28.02 6.70
N LEU A 9 5.39 -29.11 6.17
CA LEU A 9 6.43 -29.09 5.16
C LEU A 9 5.77 -29.06 3.78
N MET A 10 6.08 -28.04 2.99
CA MET A 10 5.52 -27.83 1.66
C MET A 10 6.37 -28.58 0.61
N MET A 11 5.92 -29.78 0.20
CA MET A 11 6.56 -30.59 -0.86
C MET A 11 5.83 -30.42 -2.21
N GLY A 12 5.79 -29.18 -2.70
CA GLY A 12 5.09 -28.83 -3.94
C GLY A 12 3.57 -28.98 -3.80
N ARG A 13 3.01 -30.09 -4.29
CA ARG A 13 1.56 -30.39 -4.19
C ARG A 13 1.20 -31.13 -2.90
N TYR A 14 2.12 -31.86 -2.30
CA TYR A 14 1.89 -32.61 -1.08
C TYR A 14 2.35 -31.80 0.13
N THR A 15 1.62 -31.95 1.24
CA THR A 15 1.98 -31.32 2.50
C THR A 15 2.08 -32.39 3.58
N GLU A 16 3.14 -32.33 4.38
CA GLU A 16 3.37 -33.26 5.48
C GLU A 16 3.36 -32.49 6.79
N SER A 17 2.61 -32.96 7.79
CA SER A 17 2.56 -32.33 9.10
C SER A 17 3.78 -32.71 9.93
N ILE A 18 4.46 -31.70 10.46
CA ILE A 18 5.65 -31.84 11.32
C ILE A 18 5.38 -31.17 12.66
N GLU A 19 6.00 -31.67 13.74
CA GLU A 19 5.79 -31.16 15.10
C GLU A 19 6.51 -29.83 15.36
N ASP A 20 7.74 -29.70 14.89
CA ASP A 20 8.57 -28.52 15.07
C ASP A 20 9.45 -28.22 13.83
N VAL A 21 9.89 -26.96 13.73
CA VAL A 21 10.72 -26.46 12.62
C VAL A 21 11.88 -25.66 13.21
N PRO A 22 13.15 -26.10 13.04
CA PRO A 22 14.30 -25.31 13.49
C PRO A 22 14.56 -24.12 12.57
N CYS A 23 15.31 -23.13 13.07
CA CYS A 23 15.64 -21.91 12.33
C CYS A 23 16.41 -22.21 11.03
N GLY A 24 16.15 -21.43 9.99
CA GLY A 24 16.81 -21.55 8.68
C GLY A 24 16.02 -22.34 7.63
N ASN A 25 14.92 -23.00 8.03
CA ASN A 25 14.07 -23.77 7.13
C ASN A 25 12.85 -22.98 6.63
N ILE A 26 12.33 -23.37 5.46
CA ILE A 26 11.06 -22.89 4.92
C ILE A 26 9.95 -23.84 5.39
N CYS A 27 8.92 -23.31 6.03
CA CYS A 27 7.75 -24.07 6.46
C CYS A 27 6.45 -23.34 6.14
N GLY A 28 5.36 -24.11 6.03
CA GLY A 28 4.00 -23.58 5.99
C GLY A 28 3.39 -23.58 7.39
N LEU A 29 2.62 -22.55 7.69
CA LEU A 29 1.91 -22.40 8.97
C LEU A 29 0.41 -22.37 8.72
N VAL A 30 -0.32 -23.24 9.42
CA VAL A 30 -1.79 -23.30 9.34
C VAL A 30 -2.40 -22.59 10.55
N GLY A 31 -3.42 -21.76 10.29
CA GLY A 31 -4.17 -21.01 11.31
C GLY A 31 -3.72 -19.57 11.52
N VAL A 32 -2.72 -19.08 10.79
CA VAL A 32 -2.23 -17.69 10.87
C VAL A 32 -2.86 -16.75 9.83
N ASP A 33 -3.57 -17.33 8.85
CA ASP A 33 -4.16 -16.62 7.72
C ASP A 33 -5.16 -15.51 8.13
N GLN A 34 -5.86 -15.65 9.25
CA GLN A 34 -6.79 -14.61 9.70
C GLN A 34 -6.08 -13.32 10.18
N PHE A 35 -4.79 -13.39 10.53
CA PHE A 35 -4.06 -12.29 11.15
C PHE A 35 -3.05 -11.63 10.21
N LEU A 36 -2.63 -12.34 9.18
CA LEU A 36 -1.66 -11.87 8.19
C LEU A 36 -2.36 -11.75 6.83
N VAL A 37 -2.26 -10.58 6.21
CA VAL A 37 -2.84 -10.36 4.88
C VAL A 37 -1.83 -10.68 3.78
N LYS A 38 -0.65 -10.04 3.80
CA LYS A 38 0.37 -10.20 2.75
C LYS A 38 1.69 -10.71 3.31
N THR A 39 2.34 -9.86 4.09
CA THR A 39 3.63 -10.17 4.74
C THR A 39 3.58 -9.72 6.18
N GLY A 40 4.30 -10.43 7.03
CA GLY A 40 4.48 -10.01 8.41
C GLY A 40 5.45 -10.92 9.12
N THR A 41 5.88 -10.47 10.29
CA THR A 41 6.86 -11.16 11.12
C THR A 41 6.16 -11.78 12.31
N ILE A 42 6.37 -13.08 12.52
CA ILE A 42 5.86 -13.80 13.69
C ILE A 42 7.02 -13.91 14.67
N SER A 43 6.81 -13.43 15.89
CA SER A 43 7.81 -13.45 16.96
C SER A 43 7.17 -13.87 18.28
N THR A 44 7.97 -14.49 19.14
CA THR A 44 7.59 -14.83 20.52
C THR A 44 7.94 -13.72 21.50
N HIS A 45 8.81 -12.78 21.11
CA HIS A 45 9.29 -11.71 21.98
C HIS A 45 8.48 -10.42 21.76
N LYS A 46 8.10 -9.75 22.85
CA LYS A 46 7.25 -8.55 22.82
C LYS A 46 7.92 -7.36 22.13
N ASP A 47 9.23 -7.20 22.33
CA ASP A 47 10.02 -6.09 21.76
C ASP A 47 10.68 -6.42 20.40
N ALA A 48 10.24 -7.49 19.74
CA ALA A 48 10.80 -7.85 18.44
C ALA A 48 10.42 -6.82 17.37
N HIS A 49 11.42 -6.38 16.61
CA HIS A 49 11.19 -5.53 15.45
C HIS A 49 10.71 -6.36 14.25
N ASN A 50 9.89 -5.75 13.40
CA ASN A 50 9.48 -6.35 12.14
C ASN A 50 10.69 -6.56 11.22
N MET A 51 10.70 -7.67 10.49
CA MET A 51 11.60 -7.85 9.36
C MET A 51 11.30 -6.83 8.27
N ARG A 52 12.28 -6.53 7.42
CA ARG A 52 12.13 -5.55 6.34
C ARG A 52 10.93 -5.91 5.47
N VAL A 53 9.89 -5.08 5.53
CA VAL A 53 8.70 -5.23 4.70
C VAL A 53 9.09 -5.08 3.23
N MET A 54 8.55 -5.93 2.38
CA MET A 54 8.78 -5.83 0.94
C MET A 54 8.20 -4.50 0.44
N LYS A 55 9.06 -3.65 -0.12
CA LYS A 55 8.64 -2.49 -0.88
C LYS A 55 8.33 -2.97 -2.29
N PHE A 56 7.06 -2.99 -2.67
CA PHE A 56 6.69 -3.23 -4.06
C PHE A 56 7.04 -1.96 -4.85
N SER A 57 8.03 -2.07 -5.74
CA SER A 57 8.46 -0.93 -6.58
C SER A 57 7.40 -0.49 -7.59
N VAL A 58 6.39 -1.33 -7.83
CA VAL A 58 5.33 -1.08 -8.81
C VAL A 58 4.06 -0.71 -8.05
N SER A 59 3.60 0.53 -8.25
CA SER A 59 2.27 0.94 -7.79
C SER A 59 1.21 0.37 -8.73
N PRO A 60 0.06 -0.12 -8.23
CA PRO A 60 -1.02 -0.55 -9.11
C PRO A 60 -1.60 0.65 -9.86
N VAL A 61 -1.45 0.65 -11.18
CA VAL A 61 -1.77 1.79 -12.05
C VAL A 61 -3.20 1.71 -12.57
N VAL A 62 -3.65 0.50 -12.90
CA VAL A 62 -4.95 0.24 -13.51
C VAL A 62 -5.95 -0.10 -12.41
N ARG A 63 -7.09 0.56 -12.43
CA ARG A 63 -8.17 0.39 -11.46
C ARG A 63 -9.46 0.01 -12.17
N VAL A 64 -10.23 -0.85 -11.54
CA VAL A 64 -11.53 -1.29 -12.03
C VAL A 64 -12.50 -1.37 -10.86
N ALA A 65 -13.69 -0.82 -11.04
CA ALA A 65 -14.78 -0.99 -10.10
C ALA A 65 -15.47 -2.35 -10.34
N VAL A 66 -15.72 -3.06 -9.25
CA VAL A 66 -16.33 -4.38 -9.24
C VAL A 66 -17.58 -4.35 -8.37
N GLU A 67 -18.69 -4.79 -8.96
CA GLU A 67 -19.98 -4.88 -8.27
C GLU A 67 -20.57 -6.28 -8.42
N CYS A 68 -21.40 -6.70 -7.46
CA CYS A 68 -22.18 -7.92 -7.63
C CYS A 68 -23.34 -7.69 -8.61
N LYS A 69 -23.63 -8.66 -9.49
CA LYS A 69 -24.89 -8.62 -10.25
C LYS A 69 -26.11 -8.69 -9.33
N ASN A 70 -26.03 -9.49 -8.27
CA ASN A 70 -27.07 -9.66 -7.26
C ASN A 70 -26.64 -9.00 -5.94
N PRO A 71 -27.36 -7.98 -5.43
CA PRO A 71 -27.02 -7.30 -4.18
C PRO A 71 -27.01 -8.22 -2.95
N SER A 72 -27.82 -9.29 -2.95
CA SER A 72 -27.88 -10.27 -1.86
C SER A 72 -26.58 -11.05 -1.65
N GLU A 73 -25.68 -11.05 -2.64
CA GLU A 73 -24.44 -11.81 -2.66
C GLU A 73 -23.21 -10.97 -2.32
N LEU A 74 -23.39 -9.69 -1.99
CA LEU A 74 -22.33 -8.77 -1.57
C LEU A 74 -21.41 -9.31 -0.47
N PRO A 75 -21.91 -10.03 0.58
CA PRO A 75 -21.03 -10.59 1.60
C PRO A 75 -19.97 -11.55 1.05
N LYS A 76 -20.32 -12.35 0.02
CA LYS A 76 -19.40 -13.28 -0.62
C LYS A 76 -18.38 -12.55 -1.50
N LEU A 77 -18.75 -11.45 -2.15
CA LEU A 77 -17.78 -10.60 -2.88
C LEU A 77 -16.77 -9.97 -1.92
N VAL A 78 -17.22 -9.43 -0.78
CA VAL A 78 -16.32 -8.85 0.23
C VAL A 78 -15.36 -9.89 0.79
N GLU A 79 -15.84 -11.13 1.01
CA GLU A 79 -14.97 -12.24 1.41
C GLU A 79 -14.00 -12.65 0.30
N GLY A 80 -14.48 -12.71 -0.95
CA GLY A 80 -13.66 -13.02 -2.13
C GLY A 80 -12.55 -12.00 -2.35
N LEU A 81 -12.84 -10.69 -2.24
CA LEU A 81 -11.87 -9.61 -2.34
C LEU A 81 -10.79 -9.71 -1.25
N LYS A 82 -11.16 -10.09 -0.02
CA LYS A 82 -10.20 -10.32 1.06
C LYS A 82 -9.30 -11.53 0.78
N ARG A 83 -9.82 -12.58 0.13
CA ARG A 83 -9.03 -13.74 -0.28
C ARG A 83 -8.09 -13.39 -1.44
N LEU A 84 -8.57 -12.62 -2.42
CA LEU A 84 -7.76 -12.13 -3.54
C LEU A 84 -6.59 -11.25 -3.05
N ALA A 85 -6.85 -10.36 -2.10
CA ALA A 85 -5.80 -9.51 -1.52
C ALA A 85 -4.72 -10.29 -0.73
N LYS A 86 -5.00 -11.55 -0.37
CA LYS A 86 -4.06 -12.46 0.29
C LYS A 86 -3.31 -13.35 -0.70
N SER A 87 -3.97 -13.77 -1.79
CA SER A 87 -3.34 -14.59 -2.83
C SER A 87 -2.34 -13.79 -3.64
N ASP A 88 -2.67 -12.54 -3.98
CA ASP A 88 -1.80 -11.68 -4.77
C ASP A 88 -1.27 -10.47 -3.98
N PRO A 89 0.06 -10.32 -3.84
CA PRO A 89 0.65 -9.20 -3.12
C PRO A 89 0.51 -7.85 -3.84
N MET A 90 0.38 -7.85 -5.17
CA MET A 90 0.32 -6.63 -5.99
C MET A 90 -1.09 -6.03 -6.06
N VAL A 91 -2.11 -6.86 -5.90
CA VAL A 91 -3.51 -6.41 -5.92
C VAL A 91 -3.81 -5.56 -4.70
N GLN A 92 -4.48 -4.43 -4.93
CA GLN A 92 -5.05 -3.60 -3.88
C GLN A 92 -6.57 -3.54 -4.05
N CYS A 93 -7.29 -4.00 -3.02
CA CYS A 93 -8.73 -3.86 -2.94
C CYS A 93 -9.04 -2.67 -2.04
N ILE A 94 -9.65 -1.63 -2.60
CA ILE A 94 -9.98 -0.38 -1.91
C ILE A 94 -11.51 -0.25 -1.93
N ILE A 95 -12.06 0.26 -0.83
CA ILE A 95 -13.48 0.63 -0.76
C ILE A 95 -13.51 2.16 -0.81
N GLU A 96 -14.13 2.72 -1.84
CA GLU A 96 -14.30 4.16 -1.94
C GLU A 96 -15.42 4.66 -1.02
N GLU A 97 -15.41 5.97 -0.73
CA GLU A 97 -16.46 6.63 0.07
C GLU A 97 -17.84 6.56 -0.61
N SER A 98 -17.87 6.39 -1.94
CA SER A 98 -19.06 6.10 -2.75
C SER A 98 -19.70 4.74 -2.42
N GLY A 99 -18.97 3.86 -1.75
CA GLY A 99 -19.37 2.47 -1.49
C GLY A 99 -18.96 1.49 -2.59
N GLU A 100 -18.27 1.95 -3.63
CA GLU A 100 -17.76 1.10 -4.71
C GLU A 100 -16.54 0.29 -4.26
N HIS A 101 -16.46 -0.96 -4.74
CA HIS A 101 -15.29 -1.81 -4.52
C HIS A 101 -14.35 -1.71 -5.71
N ILE A 102 -13.17 -1.16 -5.49
CA ILE A 102 -12.15 -0.98 -6.53
C ILE A 102 -11.05 -2.01 -6.36
N ILE A 103 -10.71 -2.67 -7.46
CA ILE A 103 -9.52 -3.52 -7.58
C ILE A 103 -8.50 -2.75 -8.41
N ALA A 104 -7.31 -2.56 -7.82
CA ALA A 104 -6.17 -1.97 -8.50
C ALA A 104 -5.11 -3.03 -8.74
N GLY A 105 -4.58 -3.07 -9.97
CA GLY A 105 -3.58 -4.03 -10.42
C GLY A 105 -2.41 -3.36 -11.13
N ALA A 106 -1.32 -4.12 -11.32
CA ALA A 106 -0.11 -3.63 -11.98
C ALA A 106 -0.28 -3.36 -13.49
N GLY A 107 -1.23 -4.03 -14.15
CA GLY A 107 -1.51 -3.87 -15.58
C GLY A 107 -2.77 -4.61 -16.01
N GLU A 108 -3.16 -4.46 -17.27
CA GLU A 108 -4.42 -5.00 -17.82
C GLU A 108 -4.49 -6.52 -17.70
N LEU A 109 -3.48 -7.26 -18.21
CA LEU A 109 -3.44 -8.72 -18.16
C LEU A 109 -3.52 -9.26 -16.72
N HIS A 110 -2.80 -8.62 -15.79
CA HIS A 110 -2.83 -9.02 -14.39
C HIS A 110 -4.23 -8.83 -13.79
N LEU A 111 -4.90 -7.73 -14.13
CA LEU A 111 -6.23 -7.42 -13.65
C LEU A 111 -7.29 -8.37 -14.25
N GLU A 112 -7.16 -8.74 -15.53
CA GLU A 112 -8.00 -9.77 -16.16
C GLU A 112 -7.93 -11.13 -15.45
N ILE A 113 -6.71 -11.59 -15.12
CA ILE A 113 -6.52 -12.84 -14.38
C ILE A 113 -7.12 -12.74 -12.98
N CYS A 114 -6.88 -11.62 -12.27
CA CYS A 114 -7.44 -11.41 -10.93
C CYS A 114 -8.98 -11.38 -10.93
N LEU A 115 -9.60 -10.79 -11.94
CA LEU A 115 -11.06 -10.78 -12.08
C LEU A 115 -11.61 -12.17 -12.35
N LYS A 116 -10.93 -12.96 -13.18
CA LYS A 116 -11.31 -14.35 -13.46
C LYS A 116 -11.22 -15.21 -12.19
N ASP A 117 -10.12 -15.11 -11.45
CA ASP A 117 -9.94 -15.84 -10.19
C ASP A 117 -10.97 -15.39 -9.13
N LEU A 118 -11.36 -14.11 -9.15
CA LEU A 118 -12.41 -13.59 -8.27
C LEU A 118 -13.79 -14.20 -8.61
N GLU A 119 -14.14 -14.28 -9.90
CA GLU A 119 -15.42 -14.81 -10.36
C GLU A 119 -15.51 -16.34 -10.22
N GLU A 120 -14.44 -17.08 -10.54
CA GLU A 120 -14.43 -18.56 -10.54
C GLU A 120 -14.13 -19.15 -9.15
N ASP A 121 -13.07 -18.69 -8.47
CA ASP A 121 -12.52 -19.40 -7.30
C ASP A 121 -12.81 -18.71 -5.96
N HIS A 122 -12.72 -17.38 -5.89
CA HIS A 122 -12.80 -16.66 -4.61
C HIS A 122 -14.23 -16.32 -4.19
N ALA A 123 -15.00 -15.67 -5.07
CA ALA A 123 -16.39 -15.29 -4.80
C ALA A 123 -17.40 -16.29 -5.38
N GLY A 124 -17.09 -16.93 -6.52
CA GLY A 124 -17.97 -17.90 -7.17
C GLY A 124 -19.31 -17.29 -7.61
N ILE A 125 -19.31 -16.01 -7.96
CA ILE A 125 -20.51 -15.20 -8.24
C ILE A 125 -20.28 -14.38 -9.49
N PRO A 126 -21.31 -14.21 -10.33
CA PRO A 126 -21.18 -13.35 -11.48
C PRO A 126 -21.05 -11.87 -11.07
N ILE A 127 -19.93 -11.26 -11.44
CA ILE A 127 -19.59 -9.86 -11.15
C ILE A 127 -19.87 -8.95 -12.35
N LYS A 128 -20.10 -7.66 -12.07
CA LYS A 128 -20.06 -6.58 -13.06
C LYS A 128 -18.76 -5.82 -12.87
N VAL A 129 -18.14 -5.50 -14.00
CA VAL A 129 -16.81 -4.91 -14.06
C VAL A 129 -16.92 -3.64 -14.88
N SER A 130 -16.41 -2.53 -14.35
CA SER A 130 -16.33 -1.26 -15.09
C SER A 130 -15.19 -1.26 -16.10
N GLU A 131 -15.14 -0.25 -16.95
CA GLU A 131 -13.97 -0.02 -17.79
C GLU A 131 -12.73 0.27 -16.91
N PRO A 132 -11.53 -0.16 -17.34
CA PRO A 132 -10.30 0.11 -16.63
C PRO A 132 -9.96 1.60 -16.69
N VAL A 133 -9.80 2.20 -15.51
CA VAL A 133 -9.41 3.60 -15.33
C VAL A 133 -7.97 3.65 -14.83
N VAL A 134 -7.18 4.56 -15.40
CA VAL A 134 -5.81 4.82 -14.95
C VAL A 134 -5.84 5.76 -13.75
N SER A 135 -5.07 5.43 -12.72
CA SER A 135 -4.90 6.33 -11.57
C SER A 135 -4.09 7.57 -11.96
N TYR A 136 -4.69 8.75 -11.77
CA TYR A 136 -4.02 10.02 -11.96
C TYR A 136 -3.33 10.47 -10.66
N ARG A 137 -2.29 11.29 -10.81
CA ARG A 137 -1.64 12.02 -9.72
C ARG A 137 -1.77 13.50 -9.99
N GLU A 138 -2.02 14.26 -8.92
CA GLU A 138 -2.11 15.72 -8.99
C GLU A 138 -0.74 16.34 -8.72
N THR A 139 -0.35 17.33 -9.52
CA THR A 139 0.88 18.10 -9.34
C THR A 139 0.65 19.57 -9.68
N VAL A 140 1.54 20.44 -9.20
CA VAL A 140 1.54 21.87 -9.51
C VAL A 140 2.65 22.18 -10.50
N SER A 141 2.39 23.08 -11.44
CA SER A 141 3.38 23.50 -12.46
C SER A 141 4.13 24.79 -12.08
N ALA A 142 3.54 25.64 -11.23
CA ALA A 142 4.09 26.93 -10.85
C ALA A 142 3.80 27.25 -9.38
N GLU A 143 4.52 28.23 -8.83
CA GLU A 143 4.23 28.77 -7.50
C GLU A 143 2.85 29.45 -7.48
N SER A 144 2.13 29.29 -6.37
CA SER A 144 0.88 30.01 -6.13
C SER A 144 1.09 31.52 -6.16
N GLU A 145 0.40 32.21 -7.07
CA GLU A 145 0.43 33.68 -7.21
C GLU A 145 -0.08 34.38 -5.93
N ILE A 146 -1.13 33.82 -5.32
CA ILE A 146 -1.78 34.36 -4.14
C ILE A 146 -1.46 33.46 -2.95
N MET A 147 -1.15 34.08 -1.80
CA MET A 147 -1.00 33.37 -0.54
C MET A 147 -2.35 32.83 -0.08
N CYS A 148 -2.51 31.50 -0.09
CA CYS A 148 -3.75 30.85 0.34
C CYS A 148 -3.93 31.00 1.84
N LEU A 149 -5.10 31.51 2.26
CA LEU A 149 -5.49 31.62 3.65
C LEU A 149 -6.62 30.65 3.97
N ALA A 150 -6.39 29.74 4.91
CA ALA A 150 -7.41 28.91 5.52
C ALA A 150 -7.69 29.36 6.96
N LYS A 151 -8.96 29.41 7.37
CA LYS A 151 -9.35 29.68 8.76
C LYS A 151 -9.96 28.42 9.36
N SER A 152 -9.65 28.15 10.62
CA SER A 152 -10.30 27.06 11.36
C SER A 152 -11.80 27.34 11.55
N PRO A 153 -12.64 26.30 11.76
CA PRO A 153 -14.07 26.48 12.03
C PRO A 153 -14.37 27.37 13.24
N ASN A 154 -13.52 27.32 14.27
CA ASN A 154 -13.60 28.17 15.46
C ASN A 154 -13.08 29.61 15.24
N LYS A 155 -12.60 29.95 14.02
CA LYS A 155 -12.06 31.26 13.61
C LYS A 155 -10.83 31.77 14.38
N HIS A 156 -10.28 30.99 15.32
CA HIS A 156 -9.12 31.40 16.12
C HIS A 156 -7.81 31.19 15.38
N ASN A 157 -7.72 30.19 14.52
CA ASN A 157 -6.50 29.83 13.82
C ASN A 157 -6.58 30.23 12.35
N ARG A 158 -5.46 30.71 11.82
CA ARG A 158 -5.29 31.05 10.40
C ARG A 158 -4.02 30.40 9.91
N LEU A 159 -4.10 29.71 8.79
CA LEU A 159 -2.98 29.09 8.10
C LEU A 159 -2.76 29.81 6.78
N PHE A 160 -1.51 30.16 6.53
CA PHE A 160 -1.07 30.78 5.28
C PHE A 160 -0.10 29.82 4.62
N MET A 161 -0.38 29.43 3.38
CA MET A 161 0.48 28.53 2.63
C MET A 161 0.56 28.94 1.15
N LYS A 162 1.65 28.54 0.51
CA LYS A 162 1.82 28.55 -0.94
C LYS A 162 2.32 27.19 -1.37
N ALA A 163 1.85 26.72 -2.52
CA ALA A 163 2.37 25.52 -3.16
C ALA A 163 3.35 25.92 -4.27
N ALA A 164 4.42 25.17 -4.41
CA ALA A 164 5.41 25.29 -5.48
C ALA A 164 5.80 23.88 -5.97
N PRO A 165 6.17 23.72 -7.25
CA PRO A 165 6.66 22.45 -7.77
C PRO A 165 7.96 22.03 -7.08
N LEU A 166 8.12 20.73 -6.86
CA LEU A 166 9.41 20.18 -6.45
C LEU A 166 10.39 20.19 -7.64
N PRO A 167 11.70 20.40 -7.41
CA PRO A 167 12.71 20.25 -8.44
C PRO A 167 12.67 18.87 -9.09
N GLU A 168 13.04 18.80 -10.37
CA GLU A 168 13.07 17.54 -11.11
C GLU A 168 13.98 16.51 -10.44
N GLY A 169 13.53 15.25 -10.41
CA GLY A 169 14.24 14.14 -9.77
C GLY A 169 14.19 14.10 -8.24
N CYS A 170 13.70 15.16 -7.58
CA CYS A 170 13.62 15.21 -6.12
C CYS A 170 12.56 14.22 -5.59
N ALA A 171 11.42 14.11 -6.28
CA ALA A 171 10.39 13.11 -5.99
C ALA A 171 10.90 11.68 -6.13
N GLU A 172 11.68 11.37 -7.18
CA GLU A 172 12.25 10.03 -7.37
C GLU A 172 13.27 9.67 -6.28
N ALA A 173 14.05 10.65 -5.79
CA ALA A 173 15.00 10.42 -4.71
C ALA A 173 14.30 10.14 -3.38
N ILE A 174 13.13 10.73 -3.15
CA ILE A 174 12.26 10.42 -2.01
C ILE A 174 11.73 8.98 -2.15
N ASP A 175 11.25 8.59 -3.33
CA ASP A 175 10.70 7.24 -3.58
C ASP A 175 11.76 6.14 -3.45
N LYS A 176 12.98 6.39 -3.95
CA LYS A 176 14.14 5.49 -3.79
C LYS A 176 14.57 5.36 -2.32
N GLY A 177 14.22 6.34 -1.49
CA GLY A 177 14.57 6.39 -0.08
C GLY A 177 15.94 7.00 0.20
N ASP A 178 16.51 7.72 -0.78
CA ASP A 178 17.71 8.53 -0.57
C ASP A 178 17.41 9.68 0.42
N VAL A 179 16.19 10.21 0.35
CA VAL A 179 15.63 11.21 1.27
C VAL A 179 14.51 10.56 2.07
N ALA A 180 14.76 10.29 3.36
CA ALA A 180 13.79 9.62 4.23
C ALA A 180 13.38 10.48 5.44
N PRO A 181 12.15 10.34 5.97
CA PRO A 181 11.70 11.06 7.16
C PRO A 181 12.57 10.79 8.40
N ARG A 182 13.13 9.57 8.51
CA ARG A 182 13.90 9.10 9.67
C ARG A 182 15.38 9.50 9.66
N GLN A 183 15.88 10.09 8.59
CA GLN A 183 17.29 10.51 8.51
C GLN A 183 17.58 11.75 9.36
N GLU A 184 18.85 11.96 9.71
CA GLU A 184 19.24 13.18 10.41
C GLU A 184 18.96 14.41 9.53
N VAL A 185 18.36 15.43 10.14
CA VAL A 185 17.97 16.68 9.45
C VAL A 185 19.14 17.36 8.76
N LYS A 186 20.35 17.30 9.32
CA LYS A 186 21.55 17.92 8.73
C LYS A 186 22.04 17.19 7.48
N GLU A 187 22.10 15.86 7.51
CA GLU A 187 22.52 15.04 6.37
C GLU A 187 21.53 15.18 5.23
N ARG A 188 20.22 15.11 5.55
CA ARG A 188 19.14 15.32 4.59
C ARG A 188 19.21 16.71 3.93
N ALA A 189 19.42 17.75 4.73
CA ALA A 189 19.51 19.12 4.20
C ALA A 189 20.74 19.32 3.31
N ARG A 190 21.89 18.70 3.64
CA ARG A 190 23.08 18.73 2.77
C ARG A 190 22.81 18.02 1.45
N PHE A 191 22.22 16.83 1.49
CA PHE A 191 21.90 16.07 0.29
C PHE A 191 20.94 16.82 -0.64
N LEU A 192 19.90 17.45 -0.07
CA LEU A 192 18.95 18.26 -0.85
C LEU A 192 19.62 19.49 -1.46
N SER A 193 20.49 20.17 -0.73
CA SER A 193 21.22 21.33 -1.23
C SER A 193 22.22 20.98 -2.32
N GLU A 194 22.99 19.90 -2.14
CA GLU A 194 24.03 19.49 -3.10
C GLU A 194 23.46 18.93 -4.42
N LYS A 195 22.34 18.19 -4.36
CA LYS A 195 21.77 17.54 -5.55
C LYS A 195 20.66 18.33 -6.23
N PHE A 196 19.88 19.11 -5.48
CA PHE A 196 18.65 19.74 -5.98
C PHE A 196 18.64 21.26 -5.80
N ASP A 197 19.79 21.86 -5.46
CA ASP A 197 19.97 23.30 -5.25
C ASP A 197 18.96 23.89 -4.24
N PHE A 198 18.55 23.08 -3.27
CA PHE A 198 17.61 23.49 -2.24
C PHE A 198 18.28 24.41 -1.23
N ASP A 199 17.55 25.41 -0.75
CA ASP A 199 18.07 26.24 0.34
C ASP A 199 18.23 25.40 1.62
N VAL A 200 19.41 25.50 2.23
CA VAL A 200 19.78 24.72 3.41
C VAL A 200 18.88 25.07 4.61
N THR A 201 18.38 26.30 4.70
CA THR A 201 17.51 26.69 5.81
C THR A 201 16.09 26.15 5.65
N GLU A 202 15.59 26.08 4.42
CA GLU A 202 14.30 25.48 4.10
C GLU A 202 14.34 23.95 4.23
N ALA A 203 15.39 23.31 3.73
CA ALA A 203 15.55 21.85 3.79
C ALA A 203 15.62 21.32 5.24
N ARG A 204 16.13 22.14 6.18
CA ARG A 204 16.11 21.82 7.62
C ARG A 204 14.74 21.95 8.28
N LYS A 205 13.84 22.74 7.68
CA LYS A 205 12.49 23.03 8.21
C LYS A 205 11.40 22.14 7.59
N ILE A 206 11.77 21.08 6.89
CA ILE A 206 10.81 20.09 6.37
C ILE A 206 10.10 19.42 7.56
N TRP A 207 8.77 19.52 7.60
CA TRP A 207 7.94 18.96 8.69
C TRP A 207 7.63 17.48 8.49
N CYS A 208 7.21 17.09 7.29
CA CYS A 208 6.83 15.72 6.97
C CYS A 208 6.95 15.46 5.47
N PHE A 209 6.92 14.18 5.10
CA PHE A 209 6.74 13.74 3.72
C PHE A 209 5.32 13.19 3.58
N GLY A 210 4.66 13.43 2.46
CA GLY A 210 3.32 12.88 2.19
C GLY A 210 3.38 11.80 1.10
N PRO A 211 2.32 10.98 0.92
CA PRO A 211 1.08 10.94 1.70
C PRO A 211 1.11 10.04 2.95
N GLU A 212 2.02 9.07 3.04
CA GLU A 212 2.11 8.11 4.16
C GLU A 212 3.33 8.33 5.09
N GLY A 213 3.90 9.53 5.10
CA GLY A 213 5.13 9.84 5.85
C GLY A 213 4.95 10.25 7.31
#